data_AF-A0A2V9PR05-F1
#
_entry.id   AF-A0A2V9PR05-F1
#
_cell.length_a   1.000
_cell.length_b   1.000
_cell.length_c   1.000
_cell.angle_alpha   90.00
_cell.angle_beta   90.00
_cell.angle_gamma   90.00
#
_symmetry.space_group_name_H-M   'P 1'
#
loop_
_entity.id
_entity.type
_entity.pdbx_description
1 polymer ?
#
loop_
_entity_poly.entity_id
_entity_poly.type
_entity_poly.pdbx_seq_one_letter_code
_entity_poly.pdbx_strand_id
1 'polypeptide(L)'
;MRSKLVLTGVLLASLAHAKEPKHYQRGELLQMESVECGYDENGGKGLTGQILGTDSEHKKTKALLCQEYVLQSDRAIYRIRPKDDKHPVLLPVGEKAQFRMVKDKMS
;
A
#
# COMPACT_ATOMS: atom_id res chain seq x y z
N MET A 1 24.58 -7.42 -50.59
CA MET A 1 23.15 -7.37 -50.19
C MET A 1 22.79 -8.28 -49.01
N ARG A 2 23.29 -9.52 -48.93
CA ARG A 2 22.94 -10.47 -47.83
C ARG A 2 23.32 -10.01 -46.41
N SER A 3 24.48 -9.37 -46.25
CA SER A 3 24.93 -8.84 -44.94
C SER A 3 24.05 -7.71 -44.41
N LYS A 4 23.50 -6.84 -45.29
CA LYS A 4 22.58 -5.77 -44.87
C LYS A 4 21.27 -6.35 -44.33
N LEU A 5 20.75 -7.42 -44.94
CA LEU A 5 19.53 -8.11 -44.51
C LEU A 5 19.69 -8.75 -43.11
N VAL A 6 20.84 -9.38 -42.84
CA VAL A 6 21.15 -9.96 -41.54
C VAL A 6 21.23 -8.88 -40.46
N LEU A 7 21.88 -7.74 -40.76
CA LEU A 7 22.02 -6.65 -39.80
C LEU A 7 20.68 -5.99 -39.45
N THR A 8 19.80 -5.81 -40.43
CA THR A 8 18.42 -5.37 -40.17
C THR A 8 17.62 -6.38 -39.35
N GLY A 9 17.77 -7.69 -39.60
CA GLY A 9 17.08 -8.72 -38.82
C GLY A 9 17.42 -8.68 -37.33
N VAL A 10 18.70 -8.47 -37.00
CA VAL A 10 19.18 -8.37 -35.60
C VAL A 10 18.65 -7.10 -34.90
N LEU A 11 18.57 -5.98 -35.62
CA LEU A 11 18.03 -4.72 -35.08
C LEU A 11 16.52 -4.80 -34.80
N LEU A 12 15.74 -5.53 -35.61
CA LEU A 12 14.30 -5.71 -35.33
C LEU A 12 14.04 -6.66 -34.15
N ALA A 13 14.88 -7.68 -33.94
CA ALA A 13 14.70 -8.63 -32.84
C ALA A 13 14.90 -8.00 -31.45
N SER A 14 15.75 -6.98 -31.34
CA SER A 14 16.01 -6.28 -30.08
C SER A 14 14.86 -5.38 -29.63
N LEU A 15 13.98 -4.94 -30.55
CA LEU A 15 12.79 -4.14 -30.23
C LEU A 15 11.64 -4.98 -29.65
N ALA A 16 11.61 -6.29 -29.92
CA ALA A 16 10.56 -7.19 -29.43
C ALA A 16 10.68 -7.53 -27.94
N HIS A 17 11.83 -7.23 -27.31
CA HIS A 17 12.05 -7.47 -25.87
C HIS A 17 11.57 -6.34 -24.94
N ALA A 18 10.93 -5.29 -25.48
CA ALA A 18 10.66 -4.07 -24.73
C ALA A 18 9.26 -3.98 -24.10
N LYS A 19 8.83 -5.01 -23.33
CA LYS A 19 7.93 -4.84 -22.16
C LYS A 19 7.67 -6.17 -21.48
N GLU A 20 8.19 -6.33 -20.27
CA GLU A 20 7.74 -7.41 -19.40
C GLU A 20 6.24 -7.23 -19.10
N PRO A 21 5.42 -8.28 -19.24
CA PRO A 21 4.02 -8.21 -18.88
C PRO A 21 3.90 -7.93 -17.38
N LYS A 22 3.07 -6.95 -17.02
CA LYS A 22 2.75 -6.69 -15.61
C LYS A 22 1.96 -7.90 -15.08
N HIS A 23 2.58 -8.69 -14.21
CA HIS A 23 1.92 -9.83 -13.59
C HIS A 23 0.91 -9.35 -12.54
N TYR A 24 -0.36 -9.30 -12.94
CA TYR A 24 -1.48 -9.07 -12.02
C TYR A 24 -1.89 -10.38 -11.37
N GLN A 25 -2.06 -10.32 -10.05
CA GLN A 25 -2.64 -11.39 -9.25
C GLN A 25 -4.11 -11.08 -9.01
N ARG A 26 -4.90 -12.14 -8.79
CA ARG A 26 -6.30 -12.03 -8.42
C ARG A 26 -6.45 -12.48 -6.97
N GLY A 27 -7.30 -11.78 -6.25
CA GLY A 27 -7.72 -12.17 -4.91
C GLY A 27 -9.13 -11.69 -4.64
N GLU A 28 -9.68 -12.11 -3.52
CA GLU A 28 -10.99 -11.70 -3.03
C GLU A 28 -10.83 -10.96 -1.70
N LEU A 29 -11.53 -9.84 -1.57
CA LEU A 29 -11.56 -9.08 -0.32
C LEU A 29 -12.56 -9.75 0.62
N LEU A 30 -12.08 -10.48 1.61
CA LEU A 30 -12.94 -11.24 2.51
C LEU A 30 -13.65 -10.36 3.53
N GLN A 31 -12.94 -9.42 4.11
CA GLN A 31 -13.44 -8.61 5.22
C GLN A 31 -12.66 -7.33 5.44
N MET A 32 -13.29 -6.39 6.14
CA MET A 32 -12.71 -5.17 6.67
C MET A 32 -12.75 -5.22 8.20
N GLU A 33 -11.61 -4.99 8.84
CA GLU A 33 -11.44 -4.96 10.30
C GLU A 33 -10.98 -3.56 10.73
N SER A 34 -11.40 -3.12 11.92
CA SER A 34 -10.85 -1.93 12.58
C SER A 34 -9.82 -2.38 13.61
N VAL A 35 -8.54 -2.13 13.35
CA VAL A 35 -7.43 -2.58 14.19
C VAL A 35 -6.71 -1.40 14.84
N GLU A 36 -6.24 -1.58 16.06
CA GLU A 36 -5.39 -0.59 16.72
C GLU A 36 -4.08 -0.46 15.96
N CYS A 37 -3.79 0.74 15.46
CA CYS A 37 -2.68 0.98 14.53
C CYS A 37 -1.72 2.09 14.97
N GLY A 38 -2.01 2.76 16.08
CA GLY A 38 -1.20 3.83 16.64
C GLY A 38 -1.85 4.41 17.88
N TYR A 39 -1.21 5.40 18.49
CA TYR A 39 -1.77 6.18 19.58
C TYR A 39 -1.79 7.65 19.17
N ASP A 40 -2.92 8.31 19.39
CA ASP A 40 -3.04 9.75 19.19
C ASP A 40 -2.58 10.46 20.45
N GLU A 41 -1.39 11.06 20.40
CA GLU A 41 -0.97 12.05 21.38
C GLU A 41 -1.50 13.42 20.96
N ASN A 42 -2.81 13.58 20.88
CA ASN A 42 -3.45 14.88 20.68
C ASN A 42 -3.39 15.72 21.99
N GLY A 43 -2.18 16.00 22.45
CA GLY A 43 -1.84 17.22 23.17
C GLY A 43 -1.33 18.22 22.13
N GLY A 44 -2.26 18.82 21.38
CA GLY A 44 -1.92 19.74 20.31
C GLY A 44 -0.98 20.84 20.79
N LYS A 45 0.11 21.06 20.05
CA LYS A 45 0.79 22.35 19.84
C LYS A 45 0.44 23.45 20.87
N GLY A 46 1.03 23.39 22.05
CA GLY A 46 1.49 24.59 22.73
C GLY A 46 2.84 24.98 22.15
N LEU A 47 2.86 25.73 21.04
CA LEU A 47 4.08 26.33 20.48
C LEU A 47 4.60 27.50 21.35
N THR A 48 4.53 27.37 22.67
CA THR A 48 5.00 28.35 23.68
C THR A 48 4.94 27.67 25.05
N GLY A 49 6.02 27.03 25.49
CA GLY A 49 6.02 26.39 26.80
C GLY A 49 7.18 25.46 27.12
N GLN A 50 8.35 25.65 26.51
CA GLN A 50 9.60 25.10 27.06
C GLN A 50 10.02 25.90 28.31
N ILE A 51 9.14 26.10 29.29
CA ILE A 51 9.55 26.63 30.60
C ILE A 51 8.54 26.10 31.63
N LEU A 52 9.07 25.65 32.77
CA LEU A 52 8.37 25.25 33.99
C LEU A 52 8.04 23.76 34.05
N GLY A 53 9.01 23.02 34.57
CA GLY A 53 8.70 21.78 35.26
C GLY A 53 7.68 22.06 36.36
N THR A 54 6.60 21.29 36.36
CA THR A 54 5.79 20.89 37.51
C THR A 54 4.74 19.88 37.04
N ASP A 55 4.71 18.76 37.75
CA ASP A 55 3.57 17.93 38.11
C ASP A 55 2.61 17.36 37.05
N SER A 56 2.69 16.02 36.94
CA SER A 56 1.52 15.13 36.95
C SER A 56 0.46 15.34 35.87
N GLU A 57 0.86 15.46 34.60
CA GLU A 57 -0.11 15.55 33.52
C GLU A 57 -0.60 14.15 33.09
N HIS A 58 -1.86 13.84 33.42
CA HIS A 58 -2.58 12.67 32.95
C HIS A 58 -2.65 12.67 31.41
N LYS A 59 -1.65 12.07 30.77
CA LYS A 59 -1.58 11.87 29.31
C LYS A 59 -2.65 10.83 28.92
N LYS A 60 -3.82 11.27 28.47
CA LYS A 60 -4.84 10.39 27.87
C LYS A 60 -4.37 9.97 26.47
N THR A 61 -3.52 8.95 26.40
CA THR A 61 -3.18 8.28 25.15
C THR A 61 -4.41 7.51 24.65
N LYS A 62 -5.02 7.97 23.54
CA LYS A 62 -6.13 7.24 22.90
C LYS A 62 -5.57 6.37 21.79
N ALA A 63 -5.87 5.07 21.80
CA ALA A 63 -5.54 4.18 20.69
C ALA A 63 -6.31 4.62 19.42
N LEU A 64 -5.57 4.80 18.32
CA LEU A 64 -6.11 5.04 16.99
C LEU A 64 -6.49 3.71 16.35
N LEU A 65 -7.70 3.65 15.80
CA LEU A 65 -8.21 2.52 15.03
C LEU A 65 -8.05 2.81 13.54
N CYS A 66 -7.34 1.95 12.81
CA CYS A 66 -7.21 2.00 11.36
C CYS A 66 -8.02 0.89 10.71
N GLN A 67 -8.40 1.13 9.45
CA GLN A 67 -9.04 0.13 8.62
C GLN A 67 -7.99 -0.82 8.06
N GLU A 68 -8.20 -2.12 8.23
CA GLU A 68 -7.42 -3.19 7.64
C GLU A 68 -8.32 -4.11 6.83
N TYR A 69 -7.90 -4.47 5.62
CA TYR A 69 -8.64 -5.40 4.76
C TYR A 69 -7.90 -6.73 4.66
N VAL A 70 -8.67 -7.81 4.67
CA VAL A 70 -8.15 -9.16 4.41
C VAL A 70 -8.39 -9.51 2.95
N LEU A 71 -7.31 -9.65 2.20
CA LEU A 71 -7.33 -10.05 0.80
C LEU A 71 -6.79 -11.48 0.68
N GLN A 72 -7.64 -12.41 0.26
CA GLN A 72 -7.23 -13.79 0.01
C GLN A 72 -6.90 -13.97 -1.47
N SER A 73 -5.68 -14.42 -1.74
CA SER A 73 -5.25 -14.88 -3.07
C SER A 73 -4.99 -16.38 -3.05
N ASP A 74 -4.76 -16.97 -4.22
CA ASP A 74 -4.42 -18.40 -4.35
C ASP A 74 -3.14 -18.78 -3.59
N ARG A 75 -2.25 -17.82 -3.32
CA ARG A 75 -0.91 -18.06 -2.76
C ARG A 75 -0.77 -17.65 -1.30
N ALA A 76 -1.52 -16.65 -0.87
CA ALA A 76 -1.40 -16.07 0.46
C ALA A 76 -2.64 -15.25 0.85
N ILE A 77 -2.82 -15.08 2.15
CA ILE A 77 -3.76 -14.13 2.75
C ILE A 77 -2.98 -12.87 3.14
N TYR A 78 -3.37 -11.73 2.60
CA TYR A 78 -2.76 -10.43 2.87
C TYR A 78 -3.64 -9.61 3.81
N ARG A 79 -3.00 -8.91 4.75
CA ARG A 79 -3.61 -7.86 5.56
C ARG A 79 -3.13 -6.51 5.01
N ILE A 80 -3.99 -5.81 4.30
CA ILE A 80 -3.65 -4.57 3.59
C ILE A 80 -4.29 -3.37 4.29
N ARG A 81 -3.57 -2.26 4.32
CA ARG A 81 -4.05 -1.00 4.90
C ARG A 81 -4.10 0.09 3.83
N PRO A 82 -5.11 0.98 3.85
CA PRO A 82 -5.12 2.18 3.03
C PRO A 82 -3.84 2.99 3.25
N LYS A 83 -3.31 3.58 2.17
CA LYS A 83 -2.12 4.44 2.26
C LYS A 83 -2.47 5.86 2.73
N ASP A 84 -3.70 6.31 2.46
CA ASP A 84 -4.19 7.60 2.88
C ASP A 84 -5.20 7.42 4.02
N ASP A 85 -4.80 7.84 5.21
CA ASP A 85 -5.63 7.78 6.41
C ASP A 85 -6.66 8.92 6.46
N LYS A 86 -6.51 9.97 5.63
CA LYS A 86 -7.41 11.14 5.64
C LYS A 86 -8.67 10.90 4.82
N HIS A 87 -8.55 10.19 3.71
CA HIS A 87 -9.66 9.85 2.82
C HIS A 87 -9.57 8.37 2.41
N PRO A 88 -9.75 7.44 3.36
CA PRO A 88 -9.71 6.02 3.04
C PRO A 88 -10.85 5.69 2.08
N VAL A 89 -10.50 5.27 0.86
CA VAL A 89 -11.46 4.74 -0.11
C VAL A 89 -11.85 3.35 0.36
N LEU A 90 -13.15 3.15 0.60
CA LEU A 90 -13.67 1.85 0.99
C LEU A 90 -13.58 0.89 -0.20
N LEU A 91 -12.92 -0.24 0.01
CA LEU A 91 -12.88 -1.32 -0.97
C LEU A 91 -14.11 -2.22 -0.82
N PRO A 92 -14.71 -2.69 -1.93
CA PRO A 92 -15.88 -3.56 -1.88
C PRO A 92 -15.50 -4.95 -1.35
N VAL A 93 -16.03 -5.30 -0.18
CA VAL A 93 -15.88 -6.62 0.44
C VAL A 93 -16.76 -7.65 -0.30
N GLY A 94 -16.24 -8.86 -0.51
CA GLY A 94 -16.86 -9.94 -1.27
C GLY A 94 -16.54 -9.90 -2.77
N GLU A 95 -15.86 -8.86 -3.24
CA GLU A 95 -15.52 -8.70 -4.66
C GLU A 95 -14.09 -9.15 -4.98
N LYS A 96 -13.90 -9.53 -6.25
CA LYS A 96 -12.58 -9.91 -6.77
C LYS A 96 -11.76 -8.66 -7.09
N ALA A 97 -10.59 -8.55 -6.48
CA ALA A 97 -9.60 -7.52 -6.75
C ALA A 97 -8.45 -8.06 -7.62
N GLN A 98 -8.05 -7.26 -8.60
CA GLN A 98 -6.79 -7.46 -9.32
C GLN A 98 -5.74 -6.56 -8.70
N PHE A 99 -4.61 -7.14 -8.30
CA PHE A 99 -3.55 -6.40 -7.64
C PHE A 99 -2.19 -6.84 -8.12
N ARG A 100 -1.21 -5.95 -7.95
CA ARG A 100 0.20 -6.30 -8.12
C ARG A 100 1.02 -5.70 -7.00
N MET A 101 2.10 -6.40 -6.67
CA MET A 101 3.08 -5.90 -5.72
C MET A 101 4.07 -5.01 -6.48
N VAL A 102 4.11 -3.74 -6.13
CA VAL A 102 5.12 -2.79 -6.58
C VAL A 102 6.00 -2.47 -5.39
N LYS A 103 7.15 -3.16 -5.30
CA LYS A 103 8.01 -3.18 -4.11
C LYS A 103 7.24 -3.70 -2.89
N ASP A 104 7.02 -2.83 -1.91
CA ASP A 104 6.34 -3.02 -0.63
C ASP A 104 4.87 -2.56 -0.66
N LYS A 105 4.37 -2.10 -1.81
CA LYS A 105 3.03 -1.51 -1.95
C LYS A 105 2.17 -2.27 -2.93
N MET A 106 0.90 -2.45 -2.58
CA MET A 106 -0.11 -3.01 -3.46
C MET A 106 -0.66 -1.90 -4.38
N SER A 107 -0.74 -2.19 -5.68
CA SER A 107 -1.22 -1.30 -6.74
C SER A 107 -2.22 -2.00 -7.64
#